data_AF-N8NMP3-F1
#
_entry.id   AF-N8NMP3-F1
#
_cell.length_a   1.000
_cell.length_b   1.000
_cell.length_c   1.000
_cell.angle_alpha   90.00
_cell.angle_beta   90.00
_cell.angle_gamma   90.00
#
_symmetry.space_group_name_H-M   'P 1'
#
loop_
_entity.id
_entity.type
_entity.pdbx_description
1 polymer ?
#
loop_
_entity_poly.entity_id
_entity_poly.type
_entity_poly.pdbx_seq_one_letter_code
_entity_poly.pdbx_strand_id
1 'polypeptide(L)'
;MNENGKVDEAIAEATIIDAEHAKLEVSFLPEGLRWIPFTKGDYWVLKIDPDYQTALVGEPNKEYLWLLHRGTSLDETIQREYLSYAAPLGYDLSDLIHTVHTGHKTA
;
A
#
# COMPACT_ATOMS: atom_id res chain seq x y z
N MET A 1 -0.44 9.37 13.53
CA MET A 1 -0.57 10.54 14.43
C MET A 1 0.35 11.61 13.91
N ASN A 2 -0.11 12.86 13.82
CA ASN A 2 0.78 13.98 13.50
C ASN A 2 1.72 14.28 14.69
N GLU A 3 2.65 15.23 14.50
CA GLU A 3 3.60 15.68 15.52
C GLU A 3 2.97 16.11 16.86
N ASN A 4 1.66 16.38 16.87
CA ASN A 4 0.88 16.79 18.04
C ASN A 4 0.06 15.63 18.66
N GLY A 5 0.27 14.38 18.23
CA GLY A 5 -0.44 13.21 18.73
C GLY A 5 -1.90 13.08 18.25
N LYS A 6 -2.34 13.90 17.29
CA LYS A 6 -3.69 13.82 16.71
C LYS A 6 -3.73 12.85 15.53
N VAL A 7 -4.89 12.25 15.28
CA VAL A 7 -5.12 11.46 14.05
C VAL A 7 -4.93 12.38 12.85
N ASP A 8 -4.22 11.86 11.85
CA ASP A 8 -4.03 12.50 10.56
C ASP A 8 -4.68 11.59 9.51
N GLU A 9 -5.53 12.16 8.66
CA GLU A 9 -6.39 11.41 7.73
C GLU A 9 -6.27 12.02 6.33
N ALA A 10 -6.14 11.14 5.34
CA ALA A 10 -6.15 11.50 3.93
C ALA A 10 -7.24 10.73 3.21
N ILE A 11 -8.04 11.43 2.39
CA ILE A 11 -9.09 10.84 1.56
C ILE A 11 -8.58 10.74 0.13
N ALA A 12 -8.70 9.55 -0.46
CA ALA A 12 -8.24 9.28 -1.82
C ALA A 12 -9.29 8.49 -2.62
N GLU A 13 -9.18 8.57 -3.94
CA GLU A 13 -9.98 7.79 -4.88
C GLU A 13 -9.06 6.92 -5.75
N ALA A 14 -9.43 5.64 -5.91
CA ALA A 14 -8.72 4.69 -6.75
C ALA A 14 -9.53 4.39 -8.02
N THR A 15 -8.90 4.51 -9.19
CA THR A 15 -9.48 4.17 -10.49
C THR A 15 -8.81 2.93 -11.06
N ILE A 16 -9.59 1.99 -11.60
CA ILE A 16 -9.06 0.80 -12.26
C ILE A 16 -8.50 1.20 -13.63
N ILE A 17 -7.23 0.88 -13.87
CA ILE A 17 -6.58 1.04 -15.18
C ILE A 17 -6.56 -0.29 -15.93
N ASP A 18 -6.34 -1.38 -15.21
CA ASP A 18 -6.27 -2.74 -15.75
C ASP A 18 -6.77 -3.73 -14.70
N ALA A 19 -8.00 -4.20 -14.88
CA ALA A 19 -8.66 -5.10 -13.94
C ALA A 19 -8.02 -6.50 -13.93
N GLU A 20 -7.55 -6.98 -15.08
CA GLU A 20 -6.98 -8.32 -15.23
C GLU A 20 -5.63 -8.44 -14.49
N HIS A 21 -4.88 -7.34 -14.44
CA HIS A 21 -3.57 -7.29 -13.79
C HIS A 21 -3.56 -6.49 -12.48
N ALA A 22 -4.74 -6.19 -11.94
CA ALA A 22 -4.92 -5.47 -10.67
C ALA A 22 -4.11 -4.17 -10.57
N LYS A 23 -4.13 -3.35 -11.63
CA LYS A 23 -3.47 -2.04 -11.66
C LYS A 23 -4.48 -0.93 -11.44
N LEU A 24 -4.21 -0.12 -10.45
CA LEU A 24 -4.99 1.06 -10.11
C LEU A 24 -4.12 2.30 -10.15
N GLU A 25 -4.80 3.43 -10.24
CA GLU A 25 -4.23 4.75 -10.11
C GLU A 25 -4.99 5.50 -9.00
N VAL A 26 -4.26 6.09 -8.04
CA VAL A 26 -4.81 6.69 -6.82
C VAL A 26 -4.58 8.20 -6.80
N SER A 27 -5.62 8.98 -6.50
CA SER A 27 -5.53 10.44 -6.36
C SER A 27 -5.99 10.91 -4.99
N PHE A 28 -5.17 11.75 -4.34
CA PHE A 28 -5.47 12.41 -3.07
C PHE A 28 -6.01 13.83 -3.26
N LEU A 29 -6.25 14.27 -4.51
CA LEU A 29 -6.76 15.61 -4.79
C LEU A 29 -8.26 15.72 -4.49
N PRO A 30 -8.74 16.94 -4.15
CA PRO A 30 -10.17 17.25 -4.11
C PRO A 30 -10.84 16.94 -5.46
N GLU A 31 -12.11 16.54 -5.44
CA GLU A 31 -12.87 16.07 -6.61
C GLU A 31 -12.71 16.95 -7.86
N GLY A 32 -12.84 18.28 -7.71
CA GLY A 32 -12.71 19.24 -8.82
C GLY A 32 -11.30 19.40 -9.41
N LEU A 33 -10.27 18.80 -8.78
CA LEU A 33 -8.86 18.84 -9.20
C LEU A 33 -8.33 17.46 -9.61
N ARG A 34 -9.11 16.38 -9.50
CA ARG A 34 -8.66 15.00 -9.81
C ARG A 34 -8.33 14.76 -11.29
N TRP A 35 -8.75 15.65 -12.17
CA TRP A 35 -8.48 15.59 -13.62
C TRP A 35 -7.03 15.97 -13.98
N ILE A 36 -6.26 16.55 -13.04
CA ILE A 36 -4.88 16.98 -13.29
C ILE A 36 -3.99 15.74 -13.55
N PRO A 37 -3.25 15.68 -14.67
CA PRO A 37 -2.34 14.58 -14.96
C PRO A 37 -1.12 14.60 -14.03
N PHE A 38 -0.47 13.45 -13.84
CA PHE A 38 0.77 13.27 -13.05
C PHE A 38 0.64 13.43 -11.52
N THR A 39 -0.55 13.71 -11.00
CA THR A 39 -0.79 13.81 -9.54
C THR A 39 -1.29 12.52 -8.93
N LYS A 40 -1.28 11.45 -9.70
CA LYS A 40 -1.87 10.17 -9.31
C LYS A 40 -0.75 9.14 -9.15
N GLY A 41 -0.86 8.32 -8.11
CA GLY A 41 0.11 7.28 -7.81
C GLY A 41 -0.32 5.93 -8.37
N ASP A 42 0.63 5.18 -8.92
CA ASP A 42 0.41 3.79 -9.30
C ASP A 42 0.20 2.92 -8.06
N TYR A 43 -0.81 2.04 -8.12
CA TYR A 43 -1.14 1.12 -7.04
C TYR A 43 -1.40 -0.26 -7.62
N TRP A 44 -0.39 -1.11 -7.64
CA TRP A 44 -0.42 -2.40 -8.30
C TRP A 44 -0.40 -3.52 -7.26
N VAL A 45 -1.41 -4.37 -7.26
CA VAL A 45 -1.47 -5.54 -6.35
C VAL A 45 -0.56 -6.63 -6.92
N LEU A 46 0.60 -6.80 -6.31
CA LEU A 46 1.62 -7.76 -6.75
C LEU A 46 1.31 -9.17 -6.28
N LYS A 47 0.73 -9.29 -5.08
CA LYS A 47 0.36 -10.56 -4.45
C LYS A 47 -0.74 -10.34 -3.43
N ILE A 48 -1.70 -11.26 -3.35
CA ILE A 48 -2.76 -11.28 -2.33
C ILE A 48 -3.14 -12.72 -2.01
N ASP A 49 -3.44 -13.03 -0.76
CA ASP A 49 -3.95 -14.35 -0.39
C ASP A 49 -5.45 -14.53 -0.77
N PRO A 50 -5.94 -15.77 -0.93
CA PRO A 50 -7.32 -16.04 -1.34
C PRO A 50 -8.39 -15.50 -0.39
N ASP A 51 -8.06 -15.32 0.89
CA ASP A 51 -8.95 -14.83 1.94
C ASP A 51 -8.84 -13.29 2.11
N TYR A 52 -8.07 -12.63 1.24
CA TYR A 52 -7.83 -11.19 1.22
C TYR A 52 -7.31 -10.64 2.54
N GLN A 53 -6.53 -11.42 3.31
CA GLN A 53 -6.01 -10.99 4.60
C GLN A 53 -4.75 -10.15 4.49
N THR A 54 -3.92 -10.43 3.50
CA THR A 54 -2.58 -9.88 3.31
C THR A 54 -2.38 -9.55 1.83
N ALA A 55 -1.89 -8.35 1.56
CA ALA A 55 -1.62 -7.89 0.20
C ALA A 55 -0.23 -7.25 0.14
N LEU A 56 0.49 -7.54 -0.94
CA LEU A 56 1.69 -6.82 -1.35
C LEU A 56 1.31 -5.87 -2.48
N VAL A 57 1.56 -4.58 -2.26
CA VAL A 57 1.27 -3.52 -3.23
C VAL A 57 2.56 -2.79 -3.54
N GLY A 58 2.77 -2.43 -4.80
CA GLY A 58 3.85 -1.53 -5.17
C GLY A 58 3.52 -0.76 -6.43
N GLU A 59 4.56 -0.26 -7.08
CA GLU A 59 4.45 0.55 -8.29
C GLU A 59 5.49 0.13 -9.37
N PRO A 60 5.32 0.51 -10.64
CA PRO A 60 6.21 0.11 -11.72
C PRO A 60 7.67 0.51 -11.52
N ASN A 61 7.94 1.71 -10.97
CA ASN A 61 9.31 2.23 -10.80
C ASN A 61 10.06 1.63 -9.60
N LYS A 62 9.39 0.82 -8.77
CA LYS A 62 9.97 0.11 -7.62
C LYS A 62 10.43 1.01 -6.48
N GLU A 63 9.99 2.27 -6.44
CA GLU A 63 10.35 3.18 -5.35
C GLU A 63 9.44 2.99 -4.13
N TYR A 64 8.19 2.57 -4.34
CA TYR A 64 7.25 2.31 -3.24
C TYR A 64 6.77 0.86 -3.19
N LEU A 65 6.74 0.33 -1.96
CA LEU A 65 6.25 -1.00 -1.62
C LEU A 65 5.51 -0.95 -0.29
N TRP A 66 4.34 -1.59 -0.23
CA TRP A 66 3.53 -1.73 0.98
C TRP A 66 3.14 -3.19 1.18
N LEU A 67 3.35 -3.68 2.41
CA LEU A 67 2.79 -4.93 2.89
C LEU A 67 1.62 -4.61 3.82
N LEU A 68 0.41 -4.92 3.38
CA LEU A 68 -0.82 -4.61 4.07
C LEU A 68 -1.40 -5.89 4.69
N HIS A 69 -1.95 -5.77 5.90
CA HIS A 69 -2.60 -6.88 6.60
C HIS A 69 -3.86 -6.38 7.30
N ARG A 70 -4.94 -7.17 7.30
CA ARG A 70 -6.21 -6.80 7.97
C ARG A 70 -6.12 -6.83 9.49
N GLY A 71 -5.25 -7.69 10.04
CA GLY A 71 -4.95 -7.75 11.46
C GLY A 71 -3.90 -6.71 11.88
N THR A 72 -3.80 -6.47 13.18
CA THR A 72 -2.81 -5.54 13.75
C THR A 72 -1.42 -6.14 13.93
N SER A 73 -1.30 -7.46 13.77
CA SER A 73 -0.06 -8.22 13.84
C SER A 73 -0.04 -9.21 12.69
N LEU A 74 1.11 -9.34 12.04
CA LEU A 74 1.34 -10.30 10.96
C LEU A 74 2.37 -11.34 11.44
N ASP A 75 2.13 -12.61 11.10
CA ASP A 75 3.11 -13.67 11.35
C ASP A 75 4.40 -13.41 10.56
N GLU A 76 5.55 -13.52 11.22
CA GLU A 76 6.85 -13.22 10.60
C GLU A 76 7.16 -14.11 9.38
N THR A 77 6.64 -15.34 9.36
CA THR A 77 6.83 -16.26 8.23
C THR A 77 6.06 -15.76 7.01
N ILE A 78 4.82 -15.34 7.20
CA ILE A 78 4.00 -14.73 6.13
C ILE A 78 4.66 -13.42 5.67
N GLN A 79 5.11 -12.58 6.60
CA GLN A 79 5.82 -11.35 6.27
C GLN A 79 7.05 -11.62 5.39
N ARG A 80 7.91 -12.57 5.79
CA ARG A 80 9.09 -12.96 5.01
C ARG A 80 8.72 -13.53 3.65
N GLU A 81 7.67 -14.34 3.56
CA GLU A 81 7.19 -14.90 2.29
C GLU A 81 6.78 -13.81 1.30
N TYR A 82 6.04 -12.80 1.78
CA TYR A 82 5.59 -11.69 0.94
C TYR A 82 6.74 -10.78 0.52
N LEU A 83 7.66 -10.46 1.43
CA LEU A 83 8.84 -9.64 1.10
C LEU A 83 9.80 -10.39 0.15
N SER A 84 9.97 -11.70 0.33
CA SER A 84 10.79 -12.52 -0.57
C SER A 84 10.21 -12.59 -1.99
N TYR A 85 8.90 -12.42 -2.15
CA TYR A 85 8.26 -12.29 -3.45
C TYR A 85 8.62 -10.97 -4.15
N ALA A 86 8.85 -9.89 -3.39
CA ALA A 86 9.18 -8.57 -3.93
C ALA A 86 10.63 -8.50 -4.46
N ALA A 87 11.59 -9.13 -3.78
CA ALA A 87 13.00 -9.07 -4.12
C ALA A 87 13.33 -9.43 -5.59
N PRO A 88 12.87 -10.56 -6.17
CA PRO A 88 13.13 -10.88 -7.57
C PRO A 88 12.42 -9.96 -8.57
N LEU A 89 11.44 -9.16 -8.13
CA LEU A 89 10.79 -8.13 -8.96
C LEU A 89 11.59 -6.82 -9.01
N GLY A 90 12.72 -6.74 -8.30
CA GLY A 90 13.63 -5.59 -8.30
C GLY A 90 13.36 -4.53 -7.24
N TYR A 91 12.50 -4.80 -6.24
CA TYR A 91 12.33 -3.89 -5.10
C TYR A 91 13.52 -3.99 -4.14
N ASP A 92 14.03 -2.84 -3.70
CA ASP A 92 14.98 -2.77 -2.59
C ASP A 92 14.23 -2.86 -1.26
N LEU A 93 14.71 -3.74 -0.37
CA LEU A 93 14.12 -3.99 0.93
C LEU A 93 14.97 -3.44 2.08
N SER A 94 16.15 -2.86 1.81
CA SER A 94 17.02 -2.31 2.86
C SER A 94 16.37 -1.17 3.63
N ASP A 95 15.50 -0.42 2.94
CA ASP A 95 14.86 0.79 3.45
C ASP A 95 13.43 0.53 3.96
N LEU A 96 13.08 -0.75 4.15
CA LEU A 96 11.76 -1.12 4.63
C LEU A 96 11.52 -0.62 6.06
N ILE A 97 10.44 0.16 6.22
CA ILE A 97 10.01 0.66 7.52
C ILE A 97 8.98 -0.30 8.12
N HIS A 98 9.27 -0.80 9.33
CA HIS A 98 8.29 -1.56 10.11
C HIS A 98 7.39 -0.61 10.90
N THR A 99 6.16 -0.43 10.41
CA THR A 99 5.16 0.41 11.08
C THR A 99 4.75 -0.18 12.42
N VAL A 100 4.79 0.62 13.48
CA VAL A 100 4.30 0.23 14.81
C VAL A 100 2.78 0.30 14.84
N HIS A 101 2.12 -0.83 15.14
CA HIS A 101 0.68 -0.90 15.34
C HIS A 101 0.36 -1.04 16.83
N THR A 102 -0.43 -0.12 17.38
CA THR A 102 -0.83 -0.14 18.81
C THR A 102 -2.07 -0.98 19.09
N GLY A 103 -2.75 -1.46 18.04
CA GLY A 103 -4.04 -2.17 18.14
C GLY A 103 -5.23 -1.29 18.53
N HIS A 104 -5.01 0.00 18.78
CA HIS A 104 -6.08 0.94 19.08
C HIS A 104 -6.76 1.40 17.80
N LYS A 105 -8.09 1.26 17.73
CA LYS A 105 -8.87 1.81 16.61
C LYS A 105 -8.92 3.32 16.73
N THR A 106 -8.52 4.02 15.69
CA THR A 106 -8.54 5.49 15.63
C THR A 106 -9.69 6.04 14.80
N ALA A 107 -10.51 5.15 14.22
CA ALA A 107 -11.77 5.42 13.53
C ALA A 107 -12.67 4.17 13.63
#